data_AF-A0A6G1YUY6-F1
#
_entry.id   AF-A0A6G1YUY6-F1
#
_cell.length_a   1.000
_cell.length_b   1.000
_cell.length_c   1.000
_cell.angle_alpha   90.00
_cell.angle_beta   90.00
_cell.angle_gamma   90.00
#
_symmetry.space_group_name_H-M   'P 1'
#
loop_
_entity.id
_entity.type
_entity.pdbx_description
1 polymer ?
#
loop_
_entity_poly.entity_id
_entity_poly.type
_entity_poly.pdbx_seq_one_letter_code
_entity_poly.pdbx_strand_id
1 'polypeptide(L)'
;MSVPKIMSSLQTLRVHVAPVGFEVDRIVLPAIEMKADRVWLIIHDNPSVDEGHQFVKSIRDKLKQARIECLQTEADRVELFDILRALRIIILKEKGNSILVNVSVGSKIQAIASMMACMMFKDIAMIKPYYAVPERYTSSLAKEEKQETEGLKQIIGLPEYKIEIPSDKLIRCLDLINRKSDGKRGVPKRELKDSAIESGLIQEDEKRISDRKRTKKQYSEQAAYMSLNKNLIEPLQKYWRFITETKIGTHHFISLTDEGKNALHFLSAGI
;
A
#
# COMPACT_ATOMS: atom_id res chain seq x y z
N MET A 1 20.27 26.78 -36.11
CA MET A 1 19.93 26.89 -34.68
C MET A 1 19.50 25.51 -34.20
N SER A 2 20.37 24.83 -33.45
CA SER A 2 20.06 23.51 -32.89
C SER A 2 19.22 23.69 -31.64
N VAL A 3 18.00 23.17 -31.66
CA VAL A 3 17.18 23.00 -30.46
C VAL A 3 17.85 21.92 -29.61
N PRO A 4 18.17 22.18 -28.33
CA PRO A 4 18.69 21.13 -27.47
C PRO A 4 17.56 20.11 -27.23
N LYS A 5 17.75 18.90 -27.75
CA LYS A 5 17.01 17.72 -27.27
C LYS A 5 17.40 17.53 -25.81
N ILE A 6 16.54 17.93 -24.88
CA ILE A 6 16.59 17.45 -23.50
C ILE A 6 16.26 15.95 -23.59
N MET A 7 17.28 15.14 -23.83
CA MET A 7 17.22 13.72 -23.51
C MET A 7 17.35 13.60 -22.00
N SER A 8 16.23 13.74 -21.27
CA SER A 8 16.18 13.08 -19.97
C SER A 8 16.15 11.59 -20.27
N SER A 9 17.30 10.93 -20.18
CA SER A 9 17.30 9.48 -20.02
C SER A 9 16.41 9.20 -18.81
N LEU A 10 15.26 8.58 -19.02
CA LEU A 10 14.42 8.04 -17.95
C LEU A 10 15.21 6.92 -17.30
N GLN A 11 16.17 7.28 -16.44
CA GLN A 11 17.01 6.32 -15.76
C GLN A 11 16.19 5.73 -14.64
N THR A 12 15.76 4.48 -14.83
CA THR A 12 15.13 3.67 -13.78
C THR A 12 16.12 3.51 -12.63
N LEU A 13 15.76 4.04 -11.45
CA LEU A 13 16.58 3.91 -10.25
C LEU A 13 16.40 2.53 -9.62
N ARG A 14 17.43 2.04 -8.93
CA ARG A 14 17.37 0.87 -8.04
C ARG A 14 17.09 1.35 -6.63
N VAL A 15 15.87 1.11 -6.20
CA VAL A 15 15.36 1.55 -4.91
C VAL A 15 15.24 0.34 -4.01
N HIS A 16 15.95 0.35 -2.89
CA HIS A 16 15.77 -0.65 -1.84
C HIS A 16 14.78 -0.15 -0.81
N VAL A 17 13.99 -1.05 -0.22
CA VAL A 17 13.10 -0.77 0.90
C VAL A 17 13.46 -1.73 2.03
N ALA A 18 13.70 -1.20 3.22
CA ALA A 18 14.12 -1.97 4.37
C ALA A 18 13.43 -1.47 5.65
N PRO A 19 12.62 -2.31 6.31
CA PRO A 19 12.23 -2.06 7.69
C PRO A 19 13.44 -2.02 8.62
N VAL A 20 13.46 -1.09 9.58
CA VAL A 20 14.56 -0.97 10.52
C VAL A 20 14.31 -1.84 11.74
N GLY A 21 15.36 -2.55 12.14
CA GLY A 21 15.45 -3.29 13.40
C GLY A 21 16.86 -3.15 13.96
N PHE A 22 17.44 -4.26 14.42
CA PHE A 22 18.76 -4.28 15.07
C PHE A 22 19.91 -4.61 14.10
N GLU A 23 19.72 -4.41 12.79
CA GLU A 23 20.62 -4.93 11.75
C GLU A 23 21.09 -3.83 10.80
N VAL A 24 22.36 -3.43 10.92
CA VAL A 24 22.94 -2.39 10.05
C VAL A 24 23.47 -3.01 8.76
N ASP A 25 24.29 -4.05 8.88
CA ASP A 25 25.01 -4.60 7.73
C ASP A 25 24.07 -5.27 6.72
N ARG A 26 23.02 -5.95 7.19
CA ARG A 26 22.00 -6.56 6.31
C ARG A 26 21.11 -5.54 5.59
N ILE A 27 21.18 -4.26 5.94
CA ILE A 27 20.55 -3.17 5.18
C ILE A 27 21.57 -2.53 4.23
N VAL A 28 22.74 -2.16 4.75
CA VAL A 28 23.74 -1.39 4.02
C VAL A 28 24.46 -2.23 2.97
N LEU A 29 24.92 -3.43 3.30
CA LEU A 29 25.75 -4.23 2.39
C LEU A 29 24.98 -4.67 1.15
N PRO A 30 23.72 -5.15 1.22
CA PRO A 30 22.95 -5.46 0.01
C PRO A 30 22.70 -4.23 -0.86
N ALA A 31 22.47 -3.07 -0.25
CA ALA A 31 22.31 -1.82 -0.99
C ALA A 31 23.59 -1.44 -1.75
N ILE A 32 24.77 -1.63 -1.15
CA ILE A 32 26.05 -1.39 -1.83
C ILE A 32 26.32 -2.43 -2.93
N GLU A 33 26.16 -3.72 -2.62
CA GLU A 33 26.45 -4.83 -3.55
C GLU A 33 25.56 -4.78 -4.80
N MET A 34 24.27 -4.53 -4.61
CA MET A 34 23.29 -4.36 -5.70
C MET A 34 23.30 -2.95 -6.30
N LYS A 35 24.20 -2.08 -5.79
CA LYS A 35 24.44 -0.71 -6.24
C LYS A 35 23.16 0.14 -6.22
N ALA A 36 22.38 0.07 -5.15
CA ALA A 36 21.18 0.87 -4.96
C ALA A 36 21.48 2.36 -5.20
N ASP A 37 20.57 3.04 -5.88
CA ASP A 37 20.62 4.49 -6.05
C ASP A 37 19.97 5.18 -4.83
N ARG A 38 18.98 4.50 -4.21
CA ARG A 38 18.22 4.96 -3.05
C ARG A 38 17.81 3.82 -2.12
N VAL A 39 17.73 4.11 -0.82
CA VAL A 39 17.12 3.23 0.20
C VAL A 39 16.00 3.99 0.92
N TRP A 40 14.82 3.38 1.01
CA TRP A 40 13.77 3.75 1.94
C TRP A 40 13.87 2.93 3.22
N LEU A 41 13.99 3.62 4.36
CA LEU A 41 13.89 3.00 5.66
C LEU A 41 12.47 3.14 6.20
N ILE A 42 11.88 2.04 6.68
CA ILE A 42 10.63 2.07 7.45
C ILE A 42 11.01 2.01 8.92
N ILE A 43 10.90 3.14 9.62
CA ILE A 43 11.20 3.27 11.05
C ILE A 43 9.91 3.21 11.87
N HIS A 44 10.03 2.89 13.16
CA HIS A 44 8.89 2.98 14.06
C HIS A 44 8.42 4.45 14.17
N ASP A 45 7.11 4.66 14.20
CA ASP A 45 6.45 5.96 14.36
C ASP A 45 6.61 6.56 15.76
N ASN A 46 7.03 5.75 16.74
CA ASN A 46 7.45 6.22 18.06
C ASN A 46 8.92 5.85 18.36
N PRO A 47 9.89 6.70 17.99
CA PRO A 47 11.32 6.46 18.24
C PRO A 47 11.70 6.22 19.70
N SER A 48 10.92 6.73 20.65
CA SER A 48 11.26 6.64 22.08
C SER A 48 11.06 5.23 22.67
N VAL A 49 10.26 4.40 22.01
CA VAL A 49 9.97 3.03 22.45
C VAL A 49 10.60 1.97 21.53
N ASP A 50 11.23 2.39 20.43
CA ASP A 50 11.89 1.49 19.49
C ASP A 50 13.40 1.42 19.74
N GLU A 51 13.83 0.36 20.40
CA GLU A 51 15.26 0.08 20.62
C GLU A 51 16.04 -0.06 19.30
N GLY A 52 15.37 -0.38 18.19
CA GLY A 52 15.99 -0.42 16.85
C GLY A 52 16.36 0.97 16.31
N HIS A 53 15.74 2.03 16.84
CA HIS A 53 15.93 3.40 16.37
C HIS A 53 17.39 3.87 16.49
N GLN A 54 18.13 3.36 17.48
CA GLN A 54 19.54 3.69 17.67
C GLN A 54 20.42 3.36 16.43
N PHE A 55 20.03 2.36 15.64
CA PHE A 55 20.78 1.95 14.45
C PHE A 55 20.50 2.81 13.22
N VAL A 56 19.41 3.61 13.21
CA VAL A 56 19.01 4.45 12.09
C VAL A 56 20.12 5.41 11.68
N LYS A 57 20.79 6.04 12.65
CA LYS A 57 21.90 6.98 12.40
C LYS A 57 23.06 6.26 11.70
N SER A 58 23.47 5.10 12.23
CA SER A 58 24.55 4.29 11.67
C SER A 58 24.26 3.86 10.23
N ILE A 59 23.04 3.39 9.95
CA ILE A 59 22.60 3.03 8.60
C ILE A 59 22.67 4.25 7.67
N ARG A 60 22.12 5.39 8.08
CA ARG A 60 22.10 6.63 7.28
C ARG A 60 23.51 7.12 6.94
N ASP A 61 24.40 7.11 7.93
CA ASP A 61 25.78 7.57 7.75
C ASP A 61 26.56 6.65 6.79
N LYS A 62 26.42 5.32 6.93
CA LYS A 62 27.05 4.36 6.01
C LYS A 62 26.50 4.46 4.58
N LEU A 63 25.18 4.60 4.40
CA LEU A 63 24.57 4.78 3.07
C LEU A 63 25.05 6.09 2.42
N LYS A 64 25.15 7.18 3.19
CA LYS A 64 25.67 8.46 2.72
C LYS A 64 27.13 8.36 2.28
N GLN A 65 27.97 7.65 3.04
CA GLN A 65 29.36 7.39 2.66
C GLN A 65 29.47 6.60 1.34
N ALA A 66 28.54 5.66 1.11
CA ALA A 66 28.41 4.93 -0.15
C ALA A 66 27.75 5.73 -1.29
N ARG A 67 27.38 7.01 -1.06
CA ARG A 67 26.68 7.89 -2.01
C ARG A 67 25.30 7.35 -2.43
N ILE A 68 24.64 6.62 -1.55
CA ILE A 68 23.28 6.10 -1.74
C ILE A 68 22.30 7.05 -1.03
N GLU A 69 21.27 7.52 -1.74
CA GLU A 69 20.25 8.38 -1.14
C GLU A 69 19.47 7.61 -0.06
N CYS A 70 19.22 8.23 1.10
CA CYS A 70 18.48 7.60 2.19
C CYS A 70 17.24 8.42 2.52
N LEU A 71 16.06 7.82 2.28
CA LEU A 71 14.74 8.37 2.61
C LEU A 71 14.10 7.54 3.73
N GLN A 72 13.11 8.13 4.41
CA GLN A 72 12.46 7.49 5.57
C GLN A 72 10.94 7.64 5.51
N THR A 73 10.26 6.64 6.03
CA THR A 73 8.83 6.68 6.36
C THR A 73 8.61 6.03 7.72
N GLU A 74 7.49 6.36 8.34
CA GLU A 74 7.10 5.86 9.65
C GLU A 74 5.93 4.87 9.54
N ALA A 75 5.98 3.83 10.38
CA ALA A 75 4.88 2.91 10.63
C ALA A 75 5.01 2.27 12.02
N ASP A 76 3.88 1.94 12.64
CA ASP A 76 3.87 1.08 13.81
C ASP A 76 4.37 -0.34 13.42
N ARG A 77 5.49 -0.77 14.02
CA ARG A 77 6.18 -2.01 13.67
C ARG A 77 5.43 -3.28 14.12
N VAL A 78 4.41 -3.15 14.96
CA VAL A 78 3.53 -4.26 15.35
C VAL A 78 2.20 -4.28 14.59
N GLU A 79 1.85 -3.21 13.87
CA GLU A 79 0.62 -3.10 13.11
C GLU A 79 0.83 -3.44 11.62
N LEU A 80 0.46 -4.66 11.24
CA LEU A 80 0.61 -5.19 9.87
C LEU A 80 0.07 -4.24 8.79
N PHE A 81 -1.14 -3.70 8.99
CA PHE A 81 -1.80 -2.85 8.00
C PHE A 81 -1.16 -1.47 7.91
N ASP A 82 -0.58 -0.95 9.00
CA ASP A 82 0.12 0.32 8.98
C ASP A 82 1.46 0.21 8.22
N ILE A 83 2.14 -0.93 8.36
CA ILE A 83 3.34 -1.24 7.56
C ILE A 83 2.99 -1.39 6.08
N LEU A 84 1.89 -2.09 5.75
CA LEU A 84 1.39 -2.19 4.36
C LEU A 84 1.02 -0.82 3.79
N ARG A 85 0.46 0.09 4.60
CA ARG A 85 0.17 1.47 4.22
C ARG A 85 1.46 2.21 3.85
N ALA A 86 2.48 2.15 4.71
CA ALA A 86 3.77 2.78 4.45
C ALA A 86 4.45 2.22 3.18
N LEU A 87 4.45 0.89 3.02
CA LEU A 87 4.96 0.22 1.83
C LEU A 87 4.23 0.67 0.56
N ARG A 88 2.89 0.74 0.57
CA ARG A 88 2.12 1.22 -0.58
C ARG A 88 2.50 2.65 -0.95
N ILE A 89 2.65 3.55 0.02
CA ILE A 89 3.07 4.94 -0.23
C ILE A 89 4.43 4.98 -0.94
N ILE A 90 5.40 4.18 -0.47
CA ILE A 90 6.72 4.07 -1.13
C ILE A 90 6.54 3.53 -2.57
N ILE A 91 5.79 2.45 -2.73
CA ILE A 91 5.58 1.79 -4.04
C ILE A 91 4.95 2.76 -5.04
N LEU A 92 3.95 3.54 -4.65
CA LEU A 92 3.30 4.50 -5.53
C LEU A 92 4.24 5.67 -5.90
N LYS A 93 5.08 6.13 -4.96
CA LYS A 93 6.11 7.16 -5.22
C LYS A 93 7.20 6.65 -6.17
N GLU A 94 7.55 5.37 -6.05
CA GLU A 94 8.68 4.75 -6.75
C GLU A 94 8.24 3.86 -7.93
N LYS A 95 6.98 3.91 -8.36
CA LYS A 95 6.41 2.99 -9.37
C LYS A 95 7.11 2.99 -10.72
N GLY A 96 7.87 4.05 -11.04
CA GLY A 96 8.69 4.15 -12.25
C GLY A 96 10.11 3.54 -12.11
N ASN A 97 10.45 3.04 -10.93
CA ASN A 97 11.78 2.53 -10.57
C ASN A 97 11.75 1.02 -10.29
N SER A 98 12.93 0.41 -10.15
CA SER A 98 13.11 -0.97 -9.69
C SER A 98 13.08 -1.01 -8.17
N ILE A 99 12.09 -1.65 -7.57
CA ILE A 99 11.92 -1.73 -6.11
C ILE A 99 12.37 -3.10 -5.61
N LEU A 100 13.32 -3.11 -4.69
CA LEU A 100 13.84 -4.32 -4.04
C LEU A 100 13.55 -4.24 -2.55
N VAL A 101 12.70 -5.15 -2.05
CA VAL A 101 12.26 -5.12 -0.65
C VAL A 101 13.04 -6.16 0.15
N ASN A 102 13.77 -5.71 1.16
CA ASN A 102 14.49 -6.56 2.07
C ASN A 102 13.53 -7.16 3.11
N VAL A 103 13.15 -8.42 2.96
CA VAL A 103 12.24 -9.10 3.90
C VAL A 103 12.98 -9.77 5.06
N SER A 104 14.28 -9.53 5.17
CA SER A 104 15.16 -10.26 6.08
C SER A 104 15.51 -9.48 7.34
N VAL A 105 15.13 -8.19 7.38
CA VAL A 105 15.39 -7.22 8.44
C VAL A 105 14.08 -6.69 9.03
N GLY A 106 14.18 -6.10 10.22
CA GLY A 106 13.01 -5.63 10.99
C GLY A 106 12.31 -6.76 11.75
N SER A 107 11.11 -6.47 12.26
CA SER A 107 10.29 -7.45 12.97
C SER A 107 9.75 -8.53 12.02
N LYS A 108 9.32 -9.67 12.59
CA LYS A 108 8.62 -10.71 11.83
C LYS A 108 7.37 -10.18 11.13
N ILE A 109 6.64 -9.25 11.77
CA ILE A 109 5.44 -8.62 11.20
C ILE A 109 5.82 -7.76 10.00
N GLN A 110 6.91 -6.98 10.10
CA GLN A 110 7.43 -6.17 8.99
C GLN A 110 7.91 -7.04 7.82
N ALA A 111 8.55 -8.18 8.09
CA ALA A 111 8.94 -9.14 7.04
C ALA A 111 7.73 -9.71 6.31
N ILE A 112 6.68 -10.11 7.04
CA ILE A 112 5.41 -10.60 6.46
C ILE A 112 4.75 -9.50 5.61
N ALA A 113 4.62 -8.27 6.15
CA ALA A 113 4.07 -7.12 5.44
C ALA A 113 4.81 -6.83 4.14
N SER A 114 6.15 -6.87 4.20
CA SER A 114 7.04 -6.63 3.07
C SER A 114 6.85 -7.65 1.95
N MET A 115 6.75 -8.94 2.32
CA MET A 115 6.46 -10.00 1.35
C MET A 115 5.08 -9.86 0.73
N MET A 116 4.05 -9.58 1.55
CA MET A 116 2.69 -9.34 1.09
C MET A 116 2.62 -8.16 0.12
N ALA A 117 3.26 -7.04 0.43
CA ALA A 117 3.29 -5.87 -0.44
C ALA A 117 3.90 -6.19 -1.82
N CYS A 118 4.99 -6.97 -1.86
CA CYS A 118 5.56 -7.43 -3.13
C CYS A 118 4.54 -8.22 -3.95
N MET A 119 3.85 -9.18 -3.33
CA MET A 119 2.87 -10.04 -3.99
C MET A 119 1.60 -9.30 -4.43
N MET A 120 1.17 -8.30 -3.67
CA MET A 120 -0.05 -7.52 -3.94
C MET A 120 0.14 -6.46 -5.01
N PHE A 121 1.33 -5.86 -5.08
CA PHE A 121 1.60 -4.69 -5.91
C PHE A 121 2.52 -4.98 -7.11
N LYS A 122 2.86 -6.25 -7.38
CA LYS A 122 3.69 -6.66 -8.53
C LYS A 122 3.13 -6.28 -9.91
N ASP A 123 1.83 -6.06 -10.02
CA ASP A 123 1.19 -5.58 -11.26
C ASP A 123 1.16 -4.04 -11.35
N ILE A 124 1.49 -3.34 -10.26
CA ILE A 124 1.49 -1.87 -10.18
C ILE A 124 2.91 -1.31 -10.36
N ALA A 125 3.92 -2.00 -9.84
CA ALA A 125 5.31 -1.58 -9.88
C ALA A 125 6.24 -2.77 -10.11
N MET A 126 7.45 -2.50 -10.61
CA MET A 126 8.52 -3.51 -10.67
C MET A 126 9.10 -3.71 -9.27
N ILE A 127 8.44 -4.53 -8.47
CA ILE A 127 8.80 -4.83 -7.08
C ILE A 127 9.22 -6.29 -6.93
N LYS A 128 10.31 -6.55 -6.19
CA LYS A 128 10.79 -7.91 -5.87
C LYS A 128 11.25 -8.02 -4.42
N PRO A 129 10.89 -9.10 -3.71
CA PRO A 129 11.43 -9.39 -2.39
C PRO A 129 12.82 -10.05 -2.49
N TYR A 130 13.70 -9.74 -1.54
CA TYR A 130 14.96 -10.43 -1.34
C TYR A 130 15.25 -10.70 0.14
N TYR A 131 16.04 -11.73 0.39
CA TYR A 131 16.54 -12.08 1.72
C TYR A 131 18.07 -11.97 1.77
N ALA A 132 18.60 -11.11 2.63
CA ALA A 132 20.03 -10.99 2.88
C ALA A 132 20.47 -11.96 3.98
N VAL A 133 21.32 -12.93 3.66
CA VAL A 133 21.86 -13.89 4.63
C VAL A 133 23.12 -13.29 5.25
N PRO A 134 23.19 -13.13 6.58
CA PRO A 134 24.39 -12.61 7.23
C PRO A 134 25.52 -13.65 7.24
N GLU A 135 26.76 -13.21 7.45
CA GLU A 135 27.88 -14.13 7.69
C GLU A 135 27.81 -14.72 9.10
N ARG A 136 27.38 -13.93 10.08
CA ARG A 136 27.32 -14.32 11.49
C ARG A 136 26.06 -13.78 12.16
N TYR A 137 25.53 -14.58 13.09
CA TYR A 137 24.52 -14.15 14.05
C TYR A 137 25.22 -13.93 15.38
N THR A 138 25.06 -12.74 15.95
CA THR A 138 25.62 -12.39 17.26
C THR A 138 24.73 -13.00 18.33
N SER A 139 25.29 -13.78 19.25
CA SER A 139 24.51 -14.31 20.39
C SER A 139 24.00 -13.14 21.24
N SER A 140 22.69 -13.15 21.52
CA SER A 140 21.87 -12.11 22.18
C SER A 140 22.31 -11.64 23.59
N LEU A 141 23.46 -12.11 24.09
CA LEU A 141 24.01 -11.72 25.40
C LEU A 141 24.94 -10.50 25.32
N ALA A 142 25.20 -9.96 24.13
CA ALA A 142 26.20 -8.92 23.93
C ALA A 142 25.56 -7.54 23.73
N LYS A 143 25.28 -6.83 24.84
CA LYS A 143 25.02 -5.38 25.01
C LYS A 143 24.05 -4.70 24.02
N GLU A 144 23.19 -3.84 24.55
CA GLU A 144 22.16 -3.03 23.86
C GLU A 144 22.63 -2.23 22.63
N GLU A 145 23.95 -2.06 22.42
CA GLU A 145 24.53 -1.25 21.33
C GLU A 145 25.10 -2.06 20.15
N LYS A 146 25.01 -3.41 20.15
CA LYS A 146 25.53 -4.24 19.05
C LYS A 146 24.42 -4.75 18.14
N GLN A 147 24.68 -4.74 16.82
CA GLN A 147 23.77 -5.33 15.84
C GLN A 147 23.67 -6.85 16.03
N GLU A 148 22.48 -7.40 15.74
CA GLU A 148 22.19 -8.83 15.88
C GLU A 148 22.92 -9.71 14.85
N THR A 149 23.35 -9.11 13.74
CA THR A 149 24.01 -9.81 12.64
C THR A 149 25.18 -9.02 12.09
N GLU A 150 26.18 -9.72 11.56
CA GLU A 150 27.38 -9.12 10.98
C GLU A 150 27.65 -9.71 9.59
N GLY A 151 28.10 -8.82 8.70
CA GLY A 151 28.49 -9.19 7.33
C GLY A 151 27.32 -9.57 6.42
N LEU A 152 27.65 -9.88 5.17
CA LEU A 152 26.71 -10.34 4.14
C LEU A 152 27.31 -11.55 3.43
N LYS A 153 26.69 -12.71 3.58
CA LYS A 153 27.12 -13.95 2.94
C LYS A 153 26.59 -14.10 1.53
N GLN A 154 25.29 -13.84 1.34
CA GLN A 154 24.62 -13.94 0.05
C GLN A 154 23.27 -13.22 0.06
N ILE A 155 22.79 -12.86 -1.13
CA ILE A 155 21.46 -12.30 -1.36
C ILE A 155 20.62 -13.34 -2.11
N ILE A 156 19.46 -13.68 -1.56
CA ILE A 156 18.53 -14.66 -2.13
C ILE A 156 17.29 -13.91 -2.63
N GLY A 157 16.97 -14.03 -3.93
CA GLY A 157 15.68 -13.58 -4.45
C GLY A 157 14.57 -14.55 -4.01
N LEU A 158 13.43 -14.03 -3.55
CA LEU A 158 12.33 -14.87 -3.11
C LEU A 158 11.27 -15.04 -4.22
N PRO A 159 10.66 -16.23 -4.34
CA PRO A 159 9.57 -16.44 -5.30
C PRO A 159 8.33 -15.66 -4.88
N GLU A 160 7.55 -15.25 -5.87
CA GLU A 160 6.34 -14.45 -5.68
C GLU A 160 5.19 -14.98 -6.54
N TYR A 161 3.99 -15.00 -5.97
CA TYR A 161 2.73 -15.15 -6.70
C TYR A 161 1.88 -13.91 -6.48
N LYS A 162 0.89 -13.71 -7.34
CA LYS A 162 0.00 -12.54 -7.26
C LYS A 162 -1.02 -12.75 -6.14
N ILE A 163 -1.11 -11.78 -5.23
CA ILE A 163 -2.26 -11.62 -4.35
C ILE A 163 -3.15 -10.55 -4.96
N GLU A 164 -4.41 -10.87 -5.24
CA GLU A 164 -5.33 -9.91 -5.81
C GLU A 164 -5.68 -8.82 -4.80
N ILE A 165 -5.89 -7.61 -5.30
CA ILE A 165 -6.46 -6.49 -4.55
C ILE A 165 -7.69 -5.95 -5.29
N PRO A 166 -8.65 -5.30 -4.59
CA PRO A 166 -9.78 -4.68 -5.26
C PRO A 166 -9.31 -3.61 -6.25
N SER A 167 -10.06 -3.44 -7.34
CA SER A 167 -9.79 -2.34 -8.27
C SER A 167 -9.91 -0.97 -7.59
N ASP A 168 -9.25 0.06 -8.13
CA ASP A 168 -9.34 1.44 -7.64
C ASP A 168 -10.79 1.92 -7.51
N LYS A 169 -11.67 1.49 -8.42
CA LYS A 169 -13.10 1.77 -8.38
C LYS A 169 -13.76 1.22 -7.10
N LEU A 170 -13.42 0.00 -6.73
CA LEU A 170 -13.93 -0.64 -5.51
C LEU A 170 -13.31 -0.02 -4.25
N ILE A 171 -12.01 0.30 -4.28
CA ILE A 171 -11.32 0.98 -3.17
C ILE A 171 -11.96 2.35 -2.91
N ARG A 172 -12.23 3.14 -3.96
CA ARG A 172 -12.94 4.42 -3.84
C ARG A 172 -14.36 4.26 -3.29
N CYS A 173 -15.04 3.17 -3.63
CA CYS A 173 -16.36 2.87 -3.04
C CYS A 173 -16.25 2.55 -1.54
N LEU A 174 -15.23 1.82 -1.10
CA LEU A 174 -14.99 1.56 0.33
C LEU A 174 -14.72 2.85 1.10
N ASP A 175 -13.87 3.72 0.54
CA ASP A 175 -13.58 5.04 1.09
C ASP A 175 -14.85 5.91 1.17
N LEU A 176 -15.68 5.87 0.12
CA LEU A 176 -16.96 6.57 0.12
C LEU A 176 -17.90 6.07 1.22
N ILE A 177 -18.01 4.75 1.40
CA ILE A 177 -18.81 4.15 2.48
C ILE A 177 -18.26 4.59 3.84
N ASN A 178 -16.94 4.57 4.04
CA ASN A 178 -16.30 4.97 5.29
C ASN A 178 -16.59 6.43 5.65
N ARG A 179 -16.36 7.36 4.71
CA ARG A 179 -16.58 8.80 4.92
C ARG A 179 -18.03 9.13 5.21
N LYS A 180 -18.97 8.49 4.50
CA LYS A 180 -20.40 8.73 4.65
C LYS A 180 -21.00 8.03 5.88
N SER A 181 -20.37 6.97 6.37
CA SER A 181 -20.86 6.27 7.56
C SER A 181 -20.76 7.14 8.81
N ASP A 182 -19.80 8.07 8.90
CA ASP A 182 -19.70 9.06 10.00
C ASP A 182 -19.80 8.42 11.40
N GLY A 183 -19.15 7.26 11.60
CA GLY A 183 -19.21 6.48 12.85
C GLY A 183 -20.57 5.80 13.15
N LYS A 184 -21.55 5.90 12.24
CA LYS A 184 -22.87 5.27 12.32
C LYS A 184 -22.82 3.82 11.85
N ARG A 185 -23.94 3.11 11.96
CA ARG A 185 -24.12 1.68 11.60
C ARG A 185 -24.05 1.38 10.09
N GLY A 186 -23.68 2.34 9.25
CA GLY A 186 -23.62 2.22 7.80
C GLY A 186 -24.33 3.36 7.07
N VAL A 187 -24.16 3.37 5.75
CA VAL A 187 -24.71 4.38 4.82
C VAL A 187 -26.01 3.85 4.22
N PRO A 188 -27.11 4.61 4.22
CA PRO A 188 -28.32 4.25 3.50
C PRO A 188 -28.01 3.98 2.02
N LYS A 189 -28.51 2.87 1.48
CA LYS A 189 -28.24 2.45 0.10
C LYS A 189 -28.65 3.50 -0.95
N ARG A 190 -29.68 4.28 -0.65
CA ARG A 190 -30.10 5.43 -1.46
C ARG A 190 -29.03 6.53 -1.49
N GLU A 191 -28.52 6.92 -0.33
CA GLU A 191 -27.46 7.93 -0.21
C GLU A 191 -26.15 7.46 -0.84
N LEU A 192 -25.81 6.18 -0.68
CA LEU A 192 -24.63 5.59 -1.31
C LEU A 192 -24.75 5.62 -2.85
N LYS A 193 -25.93 5.32 -3.40
CA LYS A 193 -26.21 5.43 -4.85
C LYS A 193 -25.98 6.85 -5.34
N ASP A 194 -26.62 7.83 -4.69
CA ASP A 194 -26.51 9.25 -5.07
C ASP A 194 -25.04 9.71 -5.02
N SER A 195 -24.32 9.37 -3.94
CA SER A 195 -22.91 9.71 -3.78
C SER A 195 -21.98 9.00 -4.78
N ALA A 196 -22.31 7.76 -5.17
CA ALA A 196 -21.55 7.00 -6.16
C ALA A 196 -21.69 7.58 -7.58
N ILE A 197 -22.85 8.19 -7.89
CA ILE A 197 -23.06 8.95 -9.13
C ILE A 197 -22.24 10.23 -9.09
N GLU A 198 -22.36 11.01 -8.01
CA GLU A 198 -21.62 12.27 -7.82
C GLU A 198 -20.10 12.07 -7.92
N SER A 199 -19.60 10.96 -7.39
CA SER A 199 -18.17 10.59 -7.43
C SER A 199 -17.73 9.94 -8.75
N GLY A 200 -18.63 9.79 -9.73
CA GLY A 200 -18.36 9.16 -11.02
C GLY A 200 -18.05 7.66 -10.95
N LEU A 201 -18.37 6.99 -9.85
CA LEU A 201 -18.15 5.55 -9.69
C LEU A 201 -19.18 4.75 -10.48
N ILE A 202 -20.39 5.24 -10.63
CA ILE A 202 -21.40 4.67 -11.53
C ILE A 202 -21.92 5.76 -12.45
N GLN A 203 -22.22 5.37 -13.69
CA GLN A 203 -22.83 6.28 -14.64
C GLN A 203 -24.35 6.23 -14.48
N GLU A 204 -24.98 7.39 -14.67
CA GLU A 204 -26.41 7.44 -14.97
C GLU A 204 -26.57 7.08 -16.44
N ASP A 205 -27.15 5.91 -16.74
CA ASP A 205 -27.53 5.59 -18.12
C ASP A 205 -28.57 6.61 -18.59
N GLU A 206 -28.15 7.55 -19.45
CA GLU A 206 -29.05 8.43 -20.17
C GLU A 206 -29.85 7.59 -21.17
N LYS A 207 -31.03 7.13 -20.78
CA LYS A 207 -32.04 6.76 -21.78
C LYS A 207 -32.46 8.05 -22.50
N ARG A 208 -31.87 8.31 -23.67
CA ARG A 208 -32.43 9.23 -24.66
C ARG A 208 -33.77 8.68 -25.12
N ILE A 209 -34.85 9.02 -24.42
CA ILE A 209 -36.20 8.83 -24.92
C ILE A 209 -36.48 10.03 -25.81
N SER A 210 -36.30 9.86 -27.12
CA SER A 210 -36.67 10.86 -28.13
C SER A 210 -38.18 10.85 -28.32
N ASP A 211 -38.93 11.42 -27.38
CA ASP A 211 -40.34 11.75 -27.64
C ASP A 211 -40.53 13.27 -27.71
N ARG A 212 -41.03 13.68 -28.88
CA ARG A 212 -41.36 15.05 -29.25
C ARG A 212 -42.49 15.56 -28.35
N LYS A 213 -42.15 16.09 -27.17
CA LYS A 213 -42.81 17.17 -26.40
C LYS A 213 -42.51 16.94 -24.91
N ARG A 214 -41.70 17.83 -24.34
CA ARG A 214 -41.22 17.90 -22.93
C ARG A 214 -40.01 17.01 -22.63
N THR A 215 -38.82 17.60 -22.78
CA THR A 215 -37.55 17.09 -22.28
C THR A 215 -37.54 17.18 -20.74
N LYS A 216 -38.24 16.27 -20.05
CA LYS A 216 -38.03 16.06 -18.61
C LYS A 216 -37.07 14.87 -18.50
N LYS A 217 -35.85 15.14 -18.01
CA LYS A 217 -34.83 14.14 -17.71
C LYS A 217 -35.39 13.14 -16.68
N GLN A 218 -36.03 12.08 -17.14
CA GLN A 218 -36.59 11.05 -16.26
C GLN A 218 -35.67 9.85 -16.29
N TYR A 219 -34.64 9.97 -15.45
CA TYR A 219 -33.64 8.97 -15.16
C TYR A 219 -34.29 7.66 -14.69
N SER A 220 -33.75 6.52 -15.11
CA SER A 220 -34.19 5.24 -14.54
C SER A 220 -33.43 4.99 -13.25
N GLU A 221 -34.03 5.39 -12.13
CA GLU A 221 -33.51 5.11 -10.78
C GLU A 221 -33.18 3.61 -10.60
N GLN A 222 -33.93 2.73 -11.25
CA GLN A 222 -33.69 1.29 -11.27
C GLN A 222 -32.35 0.91 -11.91
N ALA A 223 -31.94 1.56 -13.01
CA ALA A 223 -30.66 1.31 -13.66
C ALA A 223 -29.48 1.71 -12.76
N ALA A 224 -29.58 2.84 -12.06
CA ALA A 224 -28.58 3.30 -11.12
C ALA A 224 -28.40 2.32 -9.94
N TYR A 225 -29.50 1.82 -9.35
CA TYR A 225 -29.42 0.79 -8.31
C TYR A 225 -28.84 -0.53 -8.82
N MET A 226 -29.19 -0.94 -10.05
CA MET A 226 -28.60 -2.13 -10.66
C MET A 226 -27.09 -1.99 -10.86
N SER A 227 -26.63 -0.82 -11.32
CA SER A 227 -25.21 -0.51 -11.48
C SER A 227 -24.48 -0.50 -10.13
N LEU A 228 -25.03 0.18 -9.12
CA LEU A 228 -24.49 0.17 -7.75
C LEU A 228 -24.35 -1.26 -7.22
N ASN A 229 -25.40 -2.06 -7.35
CA ASN A 229 -25.41 -3.43 -6.85
C ASN A 229 -24.36 -4.28 -7.57
N LYS A 230 -24.43 -4.41 -8.90
CA LYS A 230 -23.58 -5.33 -9.66
C LYS A 230 -22.11 -4.92 -9.68
N ASN A 231 -21.84 -3.62 -9.77
CA ASN A 231 -20.49 -3.14 -10.03
C ASN A 231 -19.71 -2.77 -8.77
N LEU A 232 -20.40 -2.48 -7.65
CA LEU A 232 -19.77 -2.03 -6.41
C LEU A 232 -20.13 -2.92 -5.21
N ILE A 233 -21.43 -3.07 -4.90
CA ILE A 233 -21.85 -3.78 -3.68
C ILE A 233 -21.57 -5.29 -3.77
N GLU A 234 -22.01 -5.96 -4.83
CA GLU A 234 -21.86 -7.41 -4.96
C GLU A 234 -20.39 -7.86 -4.95
N PRO A 235 -19.45 -7.23 -5.68
CA PRO A 235 -18.03 -7.57 -5.57
C PRO A 235 -17.49 -7.36 -4.14
N LEU A 236 -17.81 -6.22 -3.51
CA LEU A 236 -17.33 -5.91 -2.16
C LEU A 236 -17.93 -6.82 -1.09
N GLN A 237 -19.17 -7.28 -1.27
CA GLN A 237 -19.88 -8.11 -0.30
C GLN A 237 -19.61 -9.60 -0.49
N LYS A 238 -19.68 -10.09 -1.73
CA LYS A 238 -19.64 -11.54 -2.03
C LYS A 238 -18.21 -12.05 -2.23
N TYR A 239 -17.41 -11.33 -3.01
CA TYR A 239 -16.04 -11.74 -3.33
C TYR A 239 -15.06 -11.27 -2.26
N TRP A 240 -15.00 -9.95 -2.00
CA TRP A 240 -14.05 -9.38 -1.05
C TRP A 240 -14.50 -9.46 0.41
N ARG A 241 -15.81 -9.53 0.68
CA ARG A 241 -16.39 -9.52 2.05
C ARG A 241 -16.03 -8.30 2.90
N PHE A 242 -15.70 -7.19 2.25
CA PHE A 242 -15.33 -5.93 2.90
C PHE A 242 -16.53 -5.10 3.37
N ILE A 243 -17.73 -5.46 2.92
CA ILE A 243 -18.96 -4.76 3.33
C ILE A 243 -20.07 -5.75 3.71
N THR A 244 -21.01 -5.27 4.51
CA THR A 244 -22.26 -5.95 4.84
C THR A 244 -23.46 -5.06 4.51
N GLU A 245 -24.57 -5.69 4.16
CA GLU A 245 -25.86 -5.02 3.96
C GLU A 245 -26.82 -5.46 5.07
N THR A 246 -27.35 -4.50 5.82
CA THR A 246 -28.34 -4.74 6.88
C THR A 246 -29.64 -4.00 6.57
N LYS A 247 -30.77 -4.66 6.81
CA LYS A 247 -32.10 -4.08 6.60
C LYS A 247 -32.67 -3.59 7.93
N ILE A 248 -33.04 -2.32 8.00
CA ILE A 248 -33.68 -1.70 9.17
C ILE A 248 -35.00 -1.07 8.68
N GLY A 249 -36.13 -1.68 9.04
CA GLY A 249 -37.43 -1.31 8.50
C GLY A 249 -37.49 -1.53 6.98
N THR A 250 -37.77 -0.47 6.23
CA THR A 250 -37.81 -0.47 4.76
C THR A 250 -36.46 -0.11 4.12
N HIS A 251 -35.49 0.36 4.92
CA HIS A 251 -34.22 0.86 4.42
C HIS A 251 -33.11 -0.18 4.52
N HIS A 252 -32.21 -0.15 3.55
CA HIS A 252 -31.01 -0.97 3.49
C HIS A 252 -29.79 -0.10 3.79
N PHE A 253 -28.93 -0.57 4.68
CA PHE A 253 -27.72 0.12 5.14
C PHE A 253 -26.49 -0.70 4.77
N ILE A 254 -25.47 -0.03 4.23
CA ILE A 254 -24.21 -0.62 3.82
C ILE A 254 -23.12 -0.19 4.79
N SER A 255 -22.43 -1.14 5.42
CA SER A 255 -21.36 -0.90 6.40
C SER A 255 -20.09 -1.66 6.06
N LEU A 256 -18.93 -1.13 6.46
CA LEU A 256 -17.67 -1.87 6.37
C LEU A 256 -17.63 -2.99 7.39
N THR A 257 -17.09 -4.15 7.00
CA THR A 257 -16.61 -5.18 7.93
C THR A 257 -15.28 -4.76 8.53
N ASP A 258 -14.79 -5.46 9.56
CA ASP A 258 -13.46 -5.18 10.10
C ASP A 258 -12.35 -5.49 9.09
N GLU A 259 -12.52 -6.53 8.27
CA GLU A 259 -11.65 -6.79 7.10
C GLU A 259 -11.70 -5.62 6.11
N GLY A 260 -12.87 -5.05 5.83
CA GLY A 260 -13.02 -3.89 4.96
C GLY A 260 -12.36 -2.63 5.50
N LYS A 261 -12.43 -2.39 6.81
CA LYS A 261 -11.72 -1.28 7.48
C LYS A 261 -10.21 -1.44 7.38
N ASN A 262 -9.71 -2.64 7.68
CA ASN A 262 -8.29 -2.97 7.58
C ASN A 262 -7.78 -2.84 6.14
N ALA A 263 -8.53 -3.37 5.17
CA ALA A 263 -8.23 -3.24 3.76
C ALA A 263 -8.18 -1.77 3.32
N LEU A 264 -9.18 -0.99 3.72
CA LEU A 264 -9.26 0.43 3.40
C LEU A 264 -8.06 1.20 3.97
N HIS A 265 -7.64 0.89 5.20
CA HIS A 265 -6.54 1.56 5.88
C HIS A 265 -5.26 1.62 5.04
N PHE A 266 -4.87 0.51 4.41
CA PHE A 266 -3.68 0.51 3.55
C PHE A 266 -3.98 0.74 2.07
N LEU A 267 -5.13 0.31 1.53
CA LEU A 267 -5.43 0.43 0.10
C LEU A 267 -5.77 1.85 -0.34
N SER A 268 -6.35 2.68 0.54
CA SER A 268 -6.68 4.08 0.22
C SER A 268 -5.46 5.00 0.25
N ALA A 269 -4.34 4.55 0.81
CA ALA A 269 -3.15 5.38 0.95
C ALA A 269 -2.55 5.73 -0.41
N GLY A 270 -2.29 7.02 -0.63
CA GLY A 270 -1.70 7.56 -1.86
C GLY A 270 -2.65 7.60 -3.08
N ILE A 271 -3.96 7.40 -2.87
CA ILE A 271 -5.03 7.64 -3.87
C ILE A 271 -5.54 9.07 -3.76
#